data_AF-A0A1V6MZN6-F1
#
_entry.id   AF-A0A1V6MZN6-F1
#
_cell.length_a   1.000
_cell.length_b   1.000
_cell.length_c   1.000
_cell.angle_alpha   90.00
_cell.angle_beta   90.00
_cell.angle_gamma   90.00
#
_symmetry.space_group_name_H-M   'P 1'
#
loop_
_entity.id
_entity.type
_entity.pdbx_description
1 polymer ?
#
loop_
_entity_poly.entity_id
_entity_poly.type
_entity_poly.pdbx_seq_one_letter_code
_entity_poly.pdbx_strand_id
1 'polypeptide(L)' 'MAREPYPFADTHDVLRQVFDAFGAERMFWGTDITRLHCSWREAVTMFTEELPWLRGRDLELVMGRAVAEWIGWR' A
#
# COMPACT_ATOMS: atom_id res chain seq x y z
N MET A 1 3.42 -8.72 9.88
CA MET A 1 2.56 -9.62 9.08
C MET A 1 1.16 -9.52 9.67
N ALA A 2 0.13 -9.39 8.83
CA ALA A 2 -1.26 -9.31 9.27
C ALA A 2 -1.64 -10.55 10.09
N ARG A 3 -2.45 -10.34 11.13
CA ARG A 3 -2.95 -11.38 12.03
C ARG A 3 -4.46 -11.55 11.95
N GLU A 4 -5.14 -10.52 11.47
CA GLU A 4 -6.59 -10.53 11.25
C GLU A 4 -6.92 -10.99 9.83
N PRO A 5 -8.13 -11.54 9.59
CA PRO A 5 -8.61 -11.80 8.23
C PRO A 5 -8.73 -10.49 7.43
N TYR A 6 -8.85 -10.61 6.10
CA TYR A 6 -9.16 -9.46 5.23
C TYR A 6 -10.33 -8.64 5.81
N PRO A 7 -10.21 -7.29 5.94
CA PRO A 7 -9.25 -6.42 5.26
C PRO A 7 -7.92 -6.16 6.00
N PHE A 8 -7.50 -7.06 6.90
CA PHE A 8 -6.23 -6.95 7.65
C PHE A 8 -6.17 -5.69 8.52
N ALA A 9 -7.23 -5.41 9.29
CA ALA A 9 -7.42 -4.15 10.01
C ALA A 9 -6.25 -3.83 10.97
N ASP A 10 -5.60 -4.86 11.51
CA ASP A 10 -4.39 -4.74 12.35
C ASP A 10 -3.19 -4.09 11.64
N THR A 11 -3.22 -3.98 10.32
CA THR A 11 -2.17 -3.32 9.51
C THR A 11 -2.47 -1.87 9.16
N HIS A 12 -3.71 -1.41 9.30
CA HIS A 12 -4.14 -0.09 8.78
C HIS A 12 -3.46 1.06 9.51
N ASP A 13 -3.32 0.96 10.84
CA ASP A 13 -2.70 2.00 11.66
C ASP A 13 -1.21 2.18 11.34
N VAL A 14 -0.47 1.08 11.16
CA VAL A 14 0.96 1.19 10.83
C VAL A 14 1.16 1.72 9.41
N LEU A 15 0.29 1.36 8.47
CA LEU A 15 0.30 1.94 7.12
C LEU A 15 0.06 3.45 7.17
N ARG A 16 -0.88 3.91 8.01
CA ARG A 16 -1.15 5.33 8.20
C ARG A 16 0.04 6.07 8.82
N GLN A 17 0.69 5.48 9.83
CA GLN A 17 1.89 6.06 10.45
C GLN A 17 3.04 6.24 9.45
N VAL A 18 3.28 5.23 8.59
CA VAL A 18 4.28 5.31 7.52
C VAL A 18 3.92 6.42 6.54
N PHE A 19 2.65 6.49 6.13
CA PHE A 19 2.18 7.54 5.23
C PHE A 19 2.39 8.94 5.82
N ASP A 20 1.97 9.17 7.07
CA ASP A 20 2.11 10.48 7.74
C ASP A 20 3.58 10.89 7.93
N ALA A 21 4.48 9.92 8.14
CA ALA A 21 5.91 10.20 8.33
C ALA A 21 6.67 10.48 7.02
N PHE A 22 6.35 9.75 5.94
CA PHE A 22 7.14 9.78 4.71
C PHE A 22 6.46 10.51 3.56
N GLY A 23 5.14 10.54 3.53
CA GLY A 23 4.31 11.02 2.43
C GLY A 23 4.20 10.03 1.26
N ALA A 24 3.20 10.25 0.40
CA ALA A 24 2.88 9.38 -0.73
C ALA A 24 4.04 9.22 -1.75
N GLU A 25 4.87 10.24 -1.91
CA GLU A 25 6.03 10.21 -2.83
C GLU A 25 7.17 9.29 -2.34
N ARG A 26 7.14 8.84 -1.07
CA ARG A 26 8.18 8.01 -0.46
C ARG A 26 7.63 6.75 0.23
N MET A 27 6.40 6.37 -0.12
CA MET A 27 5.77 5.12 0.31
C MET A 27 5.38 4.34 -0.95
N PHE A 28 5.87 3.11 -1.10
CA PHE A 28 5.66 2.30 -2.30
C PHE A 28 4.94 1.00 -1.95
N TRP A 29 3.94 0.62 -2.76
CA TRP A 29 3.27 -0.66 -2.64
C TRP A 29 4.17 -1.80 -3.17
N GLY A 30 4.31 -2.85 -2.37
CA GLY A 30 5.03 -4.07 -2.73
C GLY A 30 4.59 -5.23 -1.83
N THR A 31 4.37 -6.41 -2.43
CA THR A 31 3.66 -7.50 -1.76
C THR A 31 4.55 -8.58 -1.15
N ASP A 32 5.81 -8.66 -1.56
CA ASP A 32 6.66 -9.84 -1.30
C ASP A 32 5.90 -11.14 -1.62
N ILE A 33 5.35 -11.23 -2.84
CA ILE A 33 4.30 -12.20 -3.25
C ILE A 33 4.61 -13.66 -2.91
N THR A 34 5.88 -14.05 -2.87
CA THR A 34 6.31 -15.43 -2.55
C THR A 34 6.11 -15.79 -1.07
N ARG A 35 5.86 -14.79 -0.22
CA ARG A 35 5.62 -14.92 1.23
C ARG A 35 4.23 -14.42 1.65
N LEU A 36 3.40 -14.03 0.68
CA LEU A 36 2.09 -13.46 0.95
C LEU A 36 1.06 -14.56 1.22
N HIS A 37 0.32 -14.43 2.32
CA HIS A 37 -0.73 -15.38 2.73
C HIS A 37 -2.14 -14.82 2.47
N CYS A 38 -2.37 -14.25 1.29
CA CYS A 38 -3.70 -13.83 0.83
C CYS A 38 -3.79 -13.90 -0.70
N SER A 39 -4.99 -13.72 -1.24
CA SER A 39 -5.15 -13.63 -2.69
C SER A 39 -4.55 -12.34 -3.24
N TRP A 40 -4.14 -12.37 -4.52
CA TRP A 40 -3.67 -11.16 -5.20
C TRP A 40 -4.71 -10.03 -5.18
N ARG A 41 -6.00 -10.39 -5.29
CA ARG A 41 -7.10 -9.43 -5.21
C ARG A 41 -7.08 -8.71 -3.86
N GLU A 42 -7.07 -9.44 -2.76
CA GLU A 42 -7.02 -8.85 -1.41
C GLU A 42 -5.77 -7.99 -1.19
N ALA A 43 -4.62 -8.39 -1.74
CA ALA A 43 -3.40 -7.60 -1.68
C ALA A 43 -3.51 -6.23 -2.36
N VAL A 44 -4.28 -6.16 -3.44
CA VAL A 44 -4.55 -4.91 -4.18
C VAL A 44 -5.68 -4.12 -3.51
N THR A 45 -6.82 -4.76 -3.25
CA THR A 45 -8.02 -4.07 -2.74
C THR A 45 -7.87 -3.55 -1.33
N MET A 46 -7.02 -4.16 -0.50
CA MET A 46 -6.70 -3.59 0.81
C MET A 46 -6.16 -2.16 0.68
N PHE A 47 -5.30 -1.87 -0.30
CA PHE A 47 -4.78 -0.52 -0.51
C PHE A 47 -5.75 0.38 -1.29
N THR A 48 -6.47 -0.16 -2.28
CA THR A 48 -7.29 0.67 -3.19
C THR A 48 -8.72 0.92 -2.69
N GLU A 49 -9.22 0.10 -1.77
CA GLU A 49 -10.62 0.14 -1.31
C GLU A 49 -10.73 0.29 0.22
N GLU A 50 -9.83 -0.33 0.99
CA GLU A 50 -9.99 -0.46 2.45
C GLU A 50 -9.23 0.59 3.28
N LEU A 51 -8.47 1.49 2.64
CA LEU A 51 -7.77 2.61 3.29
C LEU A 51 -8.43 3.95 2.92
N PRO A 52 -9.45 4.44 3.66
CA PRO A 52 -10.21 5.64 3.27
C PRO A 52 -9.39 6.93 3.12
N TRP A 53 -8.21 6.97 3.74
CA TRP A 53 -7.28 8.09 3.68
C TRP A 53 -6.35 8.04 2.45
N LEU A 54 -6.18 6.87 1.82
CA LEU A 54 -5.32 6.70 0.64
C LEU A 54 -6.18 6.75 -0.63
N ARG A 55 -6.24 7.91 -1.28
CA ARG A 55 -7.16 8.13 -2.40
C ARG A 55 -6.63 9.17 -3.38
N GLY A 56 -7.21 9.22 -4.58
CA GLY A 56 -6.84 10.19 -5.60
C GLY A 56 -5.35 10.09 -5.95
N ARG A 57 -4.67 11.24 -5.99
CA ARG A 57 -3.25 11.29 -6.37
C ARG A 57 -2.34 10.50 -5.42
N ASP A 58 -2.64 10.48 -4.12
CA ASP A 58 -1.82 9.76 -3.15
C ASP A 58 -1.87 8.26 -3.40
N LEU A 59 -3.04 7.72 -3.76
CA LEU A 59 -3.18 6.32 -4.15
C LEU A 59 -2.39 6.00 -5.42
N GLU A 60 -2.46 6.85 -6.45
CA GLU A 60 -1.67 6.67 -7.69
C GLU A 60 -0.16 6.64 -7.42
N LEU A 61 0.31 7.53 -6.54
CA LEU A 61 1.71 7.61 -6.10
C LEU A 61 2.13 6.31 -5.43
N VAL A 62 1.42 5.90 -4.37
CA VAL A 62 1.75 4.70 -3.60
C VAL A 62 1.67 3.43 -4.44
N MET A 63 0.67 3.31 -5.32
CA MET A 63 0.43 2.11 -6.13
C MET A 63 1.35 1.98 -7.36
N GLY A 64 2.24 2.94 -7.62
CA GLY A 64 3.29 2.72 -8.62
C GLY A 64 3.95 3.96 -9.22
N ARG A 65 3.28 5.13 -9.21
CA ARG A 65 3.88 6.33 -9.81
C ARG A 65 5.13 6.77 -9.05
N ALA A 66 5.09 6.75 -7.72
CA ALA A 66 6.20 7.24 -6.91
C ALA A 66 7.46 6.36 -7.07
N VAL A 67 7.32 5.03 -7.10
CA VAL A 67 8.48 4.14 -7.34
C VAL A 67 9.03 4.29 -8.76
N ALA A 68 8.17 4.45 -9.77
CA ALA A 68 8.60 4.68 -11.14
C ALA A 68 9.42 5.96 -11.27
N GLU A 69 8.96 7.05 -10.65
CA GLU A 69 9.69 8.33 -10.60
C GLU A 69 11.01 8.19 -9.81
N TRP A 70 10.99 7.49 -8.67
CA TRP A 70 12.15 7.31 -7.81
C TRP A 70 13.32 6.60 -8.50
N ILE A 71 13.04 5.59 -9.33
CA ILE A 71 14.07 4.82 -10.05
C ILE A 71 14.32 5.35 -11.47
N GLY A 72 13.62 6.41 -11.89
CA GLY A 72 13.75 6.98 -13.23
C GLY A 72 13.21 6.08 -14.35
N TRP A 73 12.17 5.29 -14.09
CA TRP A 73 11.51 4.45 -15.10
C TRP A 73 10.83 5.34 -16.16
N ARG A 74 11.20 5.16 -17.43
CA ARG A 74 10.61 5.83 -18.60
C ARG A 74 9.91 4.85 -19.53
#